data_AF-J4VBK4-F1
#
_entry.id   AF-J4VBK4-F1
#
_cell.length_a   1.000
_cell.length_b   1.000
_cell.length_c   1.000
_cell.angle_alpha   90.00
_cell.angle_beta   90.00
_cell.angle_gamma   90.00
#
_symmetry.space_group_name_H-M   'P 1'
#
loop_
_entity.id
_entity.type
_entity.pdbx_description
1 polymer ?
#
loop_
_entity_poly.entity_id
_entity_poly.type
_entity_poly.pdbx_seq_one_letter_code
_entity_poly.pdbx_strand_id
1 'polypeptide(L)'
;MSENERIYRVIDANLNRLKEGLRVVEDIKRYVFDDAQLAYKIKNLRHKAKIPANEFIKFRDADSDVLKKSTKTEQDRQNLDDIMTANIKRAQESARVLEECFKLVNLELSELFKTIRYELYEIEKQL
;
A
#
# COMPACT_ATOMS: atom_id res chain seq x y z
N MET A 1 12.19 21.24 6.13
CA MET A 1 12.49 19.91 5.56
C MET A 1 13.41 20.07 4.36
N SER A 2 14.55 19.37 4.38
CA SER A 2 15.40 19.15 3.21
C SER A 2 14.68 18.31 2.15
N GLU A 3 15.22 18.23 0.94
CA GLU A 3 14.66 17.43 -0.15
C GLU A 3 14.55 15.94 0.22
N ASN A 4 15.59 15.37 0.85
CA ASN A 4 15.58 13.99 1.32
C ASN A 4 14.49 13.74 2.37
N GLU A 5 14.29 14.67 3.30
CA GLU A 5 13.23 14.56 4.31
C GLU A 5 11.84 14.56 3.67
N ARG A 6 11.64 15.35 2.60
CA ARG A 6 10.38 15.36 1.82
C ARG A 6 10.12 14.01 1.16
N ILE A 7 11.14 13.41 0.54
CA ILE A 7 11.04 12.07 -0.05
C ILE A 7 10.71 11.02 1.02
N TYR A 8 11.36 11.10 2.19
CA TYR A 8 11.10 10.19 3.31
C TYR A 8 9.69 10.27 3.87
N ARG A 9 9.10 11.47 3.92
CA ARG A 9 7.68 11.64 4.26
C ARG A 9 6.76 10.95 3.25
N VAL A 10 7.05 11.06 1.96
CA VAL A 10 6.29 10.38 0.90
C VAL A 10 6.41 8.86 1.03
N ILE A 11 7.62 8.37 1.31
CA ILE A 11 7.88 6.94 1.55
C ILE A 11 7.08 6.42 2.75
N ASP A 12 7.14 7.10 3.91
CA ASP A 12 6.38 6.67 5.10
C ASP A 12 4.87 6.57 4.81
N ALA A 13 4.31 7.60 4.18
CA ALA A 13 2.88 7.65 3.88
C ALA A 13 2.45 6.49 2.96
N ASN A 14 3.23 6.20 1.91
CA ASN A 14 2.89 5.15 0.96
C ASN A 14 3.18 3.75 1.49
N LEU A 15 4.20 3.56 2.34
CA LEU A 15 4.38 2.30 3.08
C LEU A 15 3.16 2.00 3.96
N ASN A 16 2.62 3.03 4.63
CA ASN A 16 1.44 2.86 5.46
C ASN A 16 0.21 2.50 4.62
N ARG A 17 -0.09 3.28 3.58
CA ARG A 17 -1.24 3.06 2.68
C ARG A 17 -1.20 1.70 2.00
N LEU A 18 -0.04 1.25 1.54
CA LEU A 18 0.15 -0.10 0.99
C LEU A 18 -0.22 -1.18 2.00
N LYS A 19 0.29 -1.08 3.24
CA LYS A 19 0.01 -2.08 4.29
C LYS A 19 -1.46 -2.10 4.68
N GLU A 20 -2.10 -0.94 4.81
CA GLU A 20 -3.52 -0.82 5.16
C GLU A 20 -4.42 -1.38 4.05
N GLY A 21 -4.18 -1.01 2.79
CA GLY A 21 -4.93 -1.54 1.64
C GLY A 21 -4.84 -3.07 1.59
N LEU A 22 -3.64 -3.63 1.72
CA LEU A 22 -3.47 -5.08 1.75
C LEU A 22 -4.11 -5.76 2.97
N ARG A 23 -4.14 -5.09 4.14
CA ARG A 23 -4.75 -5.63 5.35
C ARG A 23 -6.25 -5.83 5.19
N VAL A 24 -6.94 -4.86 4.58
CA VAL A 24 -8.39 -4.95 4.32
C VAL A 24 -8.71 -6.17 3.47
N VAL A 25 -8.00 -6.35 2.35
CA VAL A 25 -8.26 -7.45 1.40
C VAL A 25 -7.93 -8.80 2.02
N GLU A 26 -6.83 -8.90 2.78
CA GLU A 26 -6.49 -10.12 3.51
C GLU A 26 -7.57 -10.54 4.48
N ASP A 27 -8.09 -9.61 5.28
CA ASP A 27 -9.10 -9.93 6.30
C ASP A 27 -10.44 -10.31 5.68
N ILE A 28 -10.83 -9.67 4.57
CA ILE A 28 -12.03 -10.08 3.83
C ILE A 28 -11.86 -11.50 3.27
N LYS A 29 -10.74 -11.79 2.59
CA LYS A 29 -10.47 -13.15 2.07
C LYS A 29 -10.38 -14.19 3.19
N ARG A 30 -9.81 -13.83 4.34
CA ARG A 30 -9.67 -14.73 5.49
C ARG A 30 -10.99 -15.01 6.20
N TYR A 31 -11.76 -13.98 6.52
CA TYR A 31 -12.89 -14.09 7.45
C TYR A 31 -14.26 -14.15 6.77
N VAL A 32 -14.38 -13.64 5.54
CA VAL A 32 -15.65 -13.69 4.80
C VAL A 32 -15.68 -14.85 3.81
N PHE A 33 -14.56 -15.09 3.14
CA PHE A 33 -14.48 -16.10 2.07
C PHE A 33 -13.75 -17.39 2.46
N ASP A 34 -13.17 -17.45 3.67
CA ASP A 34 -12.31 -18.57 4.13
C ASP A 34 -11.21 -18.98 3.11
N ASP A 35 -10.78 -18.04 2.27
CA ASP A 35 -9.77 -18.25 1.23
C ASP A 35 -8.37 -18.10 1.83
N ALA A 36 -7.93 -19.18 2.48
CA ALA A 36 -6.63 -19.24 3.12
C ALA A 36 -5.47 -19.05 2.12
N GLN A 37 -5.63 -19.50 0.87
CA GLN A 37 -4.58 -19.43 -0.14
C GLN A 37 -4.31 -17.97 -0.54
N LEU A 38 -5.34 -17.22 -0.90
CA LEU A 38 -5.18 -15.82 -1.31
C LEU A 38 -4.85 -14.92 -0.11
N ALA A 39 -5.46 -15.16 1.05
CA ALA A 39 -5.12 -14.45 2.28
C ALA A 39 -3.63 -14.64 2.65
N TYR A 40 -3.06 -15.83 2.45
CA TYR A 40 -1.64 -16.07 2.68
C TYR A 40 -0.74 -15.35 1.67
N LYS A 41 -1.11 -15.33 0.38
CA LYS A 41 -0.39 -14.55 -0.64
C LYS A 41 -0.34 -13.07 -0.27
N ILE A 42 -1.48 -12.48 0.12
CA ILE A 42 -1.57 -11.07 0.50
C ILE A 42 -0.76 -10.80 1.78
N LYS A 43 -0.84 -11.69 2.78
CA LYS A 43 -0.03 -11.61 4.00
C LYS A 43 1.45 -11.55 3.68
N ASN A 44 1.94 -12.45 2.82
CA ASN A 44 3.35 -12.48 2.42
C ASN A 44 3.76 -11.20 1.70
N LEU A 45 2.90 -10.67 0.84
CA LEU A 45 3.18 -9.41 0.15
C LEU A 45 3.29 -8.24 1.13
N ARG A 46 2.41 -8.18 2.14
CA ARG A 46 2.51 -7.18 3.22
C ARG A 46 3.79 -7.34 4.03
N HIS A 47 4.25 -8.57 4.27
CA HIS A 47 5.53 -8.82 4.93
C HIS A 47 6.73 -8.41 4.07
N LYS A 48 6.72 -8.69 2.76
CA LYS A 48 7.75 -8.21 1.81
C LYS A 48 7.85 -6.67 1.79
N ALA A 49 6.72 -5.99 1.91
CA ALA A 49 6.65 -4.52 1.97
C ALA A 49 7.13 -3.91 3.30
N LYS A 50 7.47 -4.71 4.32
CA LYS A 50 8.04 -4.21 5.58
C LYS A 50 9.53 -3.94 5.40
N ILE A 51 9.87 -2.66 5.26
CA ILE A 51 11.24 -2.15 5.38
C ILE A 51 11.43 -1.47 6.75
N PRO A 52 12.66 -1.19 7.21
CA PRO A 52 12.93 -0.46 8.44
C PRO A 52 12.21 0.90 8.47
N ALA A 53 11.03 0.95 9.10
CA ALA A 53 10.18 2.13 9.11
C ALA A 53 10.67 3.23 10.08
N ASN A 54 11.56 2.86 11.01
CA ASN A 54 12.09 3.76 12.03
C ASN A 54 12.81 4.98 11.43
N GLU A 55 13.36 4.83 10.23
CA GLU A 55 14.05 5.90 9.51
C GLU A 55 13.08 6.94 8.94
N PHE A 56 11.84 6.56 8.63
CA PHE A 56 10.86 7.40 7.93
C PHE A 56 9.76 7.93 8.86
N ILE A 57 9.42 7.19 9.92
CA ILE A 57 8.31 7.53 10.82
C ILE A 57 8.44 8.91 11.47
N LYS A 58 9.69 9.38 11.68
CA LYS A 58 9.98 10.71 12.24
C LYS A 58 9.53 11.87 11.34
N PHE A 59 9.24 11.59 10.07
CA PHE A 59 8.71 12.56 9.11
C PHE A 59 7.20 12.45 8.91
N ARG A 60 6.54 11.56 9.65
CA ARG A 60 5.09 11.41 9.60
C ARG A 60 4.45 12.68 10.11
N ASP A 61 3.66 13.29 9.25
CA ASP A 61 2.83 14.42 9.59
C ASP A 61 1.47 14.22 8.94
N ALA A 62 0.62 13.49 9.66
CA ALA A 62 -0.76 13.25 9.28
C ALA A 62 -1.60 14.53 9.42
N ASP A 63 -1.16 15.48 10.25
CA ASP A 63 -1.96 16.66 10.58
C ASP A 63 -1.95 17.72 9.51
N SER A 64 -0.82 17.87 8.81
CA SER A 64 -0.69 18.75 7.65
C SER A 64 -1.03 18.08 6.31
N ASP A 65 -1.67 16.90 6.30
CA ASP A 65 -2.17 16.31 5.05
C ASP A 65 -3.29 17.21 4.47
N VAL A 66 -2.98 17.83 3.33
CA VAL A 66 -3.87 18.76 2.63
C VAL A 66 -5.07 18.08 1.97
N LEU A 67 -5.07 16.75 1.85
CA LEU A 67 -6.12 15.94 1.24
C LEU A 67 -6.87 15.06 2.26
N LYS A 68 -7.01 15.52 3.51
CA LYS A 68 -7.78 14.80 4.56
C LYS A 68 -9.25 14.51 4.22
N LYS A 69 -9.87 15.29 3.33
CA LYS A 69 -11.29 15.12 3.01
C LYS A 69 -11.48 13.97 2.03
N SER A 70 -12.20 12.95 2.46
CA SER A 70 -12.62 11.87 1.56
C SER A 70 -13.51 12.39 0.44
N THR A 71 -13.34 11.81 -0.73
CA THR A 71 -14.25 11.99 -1.86
C THR A 71 -15.49 11.12 -1.69
N LYS A 72 -16.63 11.48 -2.33
CA LYS A 72 -17.85 10.64 -2.29
C LYS A 72 -17.56 9.20 -2.78
N THR A 73 -16.71 9.07 -3.79
CA THR A 73 -16.26 7.78 -4.34
C THR A 73 -15.35 6.99 -3.40
N GLU A 74 -14.77 7.60 -2.37
CA GLU A 74 -14.10 6.88 -1.28
C GLU A 74 -15.06 6.44 -0.17
N GLN A 75 -16.18 7.15 0.01
CA GLN A 75 -17.16 6.89 1.05
C GLN A 75 -18.18 5.82 0.66
N ASP A 76 -18.57 5.77 -0.62
CA ASP A 76 -19.55 4.81 -1.11
C ASP A 76 -18.88 3.50 -1.59
N ARG A 77 -19.40 2.38 -1.10
CA ARG A 77 -19.04 1.01 -1.51
C ARG A 77 -20.33 0.21 -1.66
N GLN A 78 -20.53 -0.48 -2.78
CA GLN A 78 -21.79 -1.18 -3.02
C GLN A 78 -21.77 -2.62 -2.50
N ASN A 79 -20.59 -3.25 -2.49
CA ASN A 79 -20.41 -4.64 -2.08
C ASN A 79 -18.95 -4.90 -1.62
N LEU A 80 -18.65 -6.15 -1.24
CA LEU A 80 -17.31 -6.56 -0.80
C LEU A 80 -16.27 -6.53 -1.93
N ASP A 81 -16.66 -6.82 -3.16
CA ASP A 81 -15.76 -6.82 -4.32
C ASP A 81 -15.26 -5.40 -4.63
N ASP A 82 -16.13 -4.40 -4.50
CA ASP A 82 -15.76 -2.99 -4.59
C ASP A 82 -14.74 -2.61 -3.50
N ILE A 83 -14.95 -3.09 -2.27
CA ILE A 83 -14.03 -2.83 -1.16
C ILE A 83 -12.66 -3.45 -1.46
N MET A 84 -12.63 -4.71 -1.89
CA MET A 84 -11.38 -5.41 -2.19
C MET A 84 -10.65 -4.75 -3.37
N THR A 85 -11.36 -4.47 -4.47
CA THR A 85 -10.81 -3.85 -5.67
C THR A 85 -10.25 -2.47 -5.38
N ALA A 86 -11.01 -1.61 -4.68
CA ALA A 86 -10.56 -0.27 -4.33
C ALA A 86 -9.30 -0.30 -3.45
N ASN A 87 -9.20 -1.25 -2.51
CA ASN A 87 -8.02 -1.36 -1.65
C ASN A 87 -6.81 -1.95 -2.37
N ILE A 88 -6.98 -2.89 -3.32
CA ILE A 88 -5.88 -3.34 -4.18
C ILE A 88 -5.38 -2.23 -5.08
N LYS A 89 -6.26 -1.44 -5.72
CA LYS A 89 -5.83 -0.32 -6.55
C LYS A 89 -5.04 0.73 -5.76
N ARG A 90 -5.49 1.08 -4.56
CA ARG A 90 -4.73 1.98 -3.66
C ARG A 90 -3.37 1.39 -3.27
N ALA A 91 -3.29 0.08 -3.06
CA ALA A 91 -2.02 -0.61 -2.82
C ALA A 91 -1.11 -0.54 -4.05
N GLN A 92 -1.63 -0.73 -5.27
CA GLN A 92 -0.86 -0.62 -6.51
C GLN A 92 -0.30 0.79 -6.73
N GLU A 93 -1.13 1.82 -6.50
CA GLU A 93 -0.71 3.23 -6.54
C GLU A 93 0.40 3.50 -5.51
N SER A 94 0.22 3.04 -4.28
CA SER A 94 1.23 3.20 -3.22
C SER A 94 2.55 2.51 -3.59
N ALA A 95 2.49 1.29 -4.12
CA ALA A 95 3.68 0.56 -4.60
C ALA A 95 4.37 1.30 -5.76
N ARG A 96 3.61 1.92 -6.67
CA ARG A 96 4.16 2.73 -7.77
C ARG A 96 4.90 3.96 -7.25
N VAL A 97 4.33 4.66 -6.26
CA VAL A 97 4.98 5.82 -5.64
C VAL A 97 6.27 5.38 -4.94
N LEU A 98 6.23 4.27 -4.19
CA LEU A 98 7.41 3.74 -3.51
C LEU A 98 8.51 3.37 -4.51
N GLU A 99 8.17 2.65 -5.58
CA GLU A 99 9.09 2.33 -6.67
C GLU A 99 9.82 3.59 -7.17
N GLU A 100 9.10 4.64 -7.52
CA GLU A 100 9.71 5.87 -8.04
C GLU A 100 10.51 6.64 -6.98
N CYS A 101 10.01 6.78 -5.75
CA CYS A 101 10.72 7.46 -4.68
C CYS A 101 12.01 6.75 -4.28
N PHE A 102 12.01 5.41 -4.27
CA PHE A 102 13.20 4.64 -3.94
C PHE A 102 14.29 4.75 -5.00
N LYS A 103 14.00 5.08 -6.26
CA LYS A 103 15.06 5.36 -7.25
C LYS A 103 16.03 6.45 -6.83
N LEU A 104 15.58 7.39 -6.00
CA LEU A 104 16.39 8.50 -5.51
C LEU A 104 17.23 8.16 -4.28
N VAL A 105 16.88 7.10 -3.54
CA VAL A 105 17.47 6.82 -2.22
C VAL A 105 18.00 5.39 -2.05
N ASN A 106 17.42 4.40 -2.75
CA ASN A 106 17.82 3.00 -2.72
C ASN A 106 17.24 2.21 -3.93
N LEU A 107 18.09 1.88 -4.91
CA LEU A 107 17.67 1.16 -6.12
C LEU A 107 17.17 -0.27 -5.87
N GLU A 108 17.69 -0.96 -4.84
CA GLU A 108 17.25 -2.31 -4.47
C GLU A 108 15.80 -2.28 -3.98
N LEU A 109 15.46 -1.31 -3.14
CA LEU A 109 14.08 -1.12 -2.67
C LEU A 109 13.16 -0.67 -3.82
N SER A 110 13.65 0.10 -4.78
CA SER A 110 12.89 0.44 -5.99
C SER A 110 12.45 -0.83 -6.75
N GLU A 111 13.39 -1.74 -7.03
CA GLU A 111 13.07 -3.00 -7.71
C GLU A 111 12.18 -3.93 -6.87
N LEU A 112 12.32 -3.91 -5.54
CA LEU A 112 11.39 -4.61 -4.64
C LEU A 112 9.95 -4.09 -4.83
N PHE A 113 9.73 -2.77 -4.80
CA PHE A 113 8.38 -2.20 -4.92
C PHE A 113 7.80 -2.35 -6.34
N LYS A 114 8.65 -2.37 -7.36
CA LYS A 114 8.25 -2.79 -8.71
C LYS A 114 7.73 -4.22 -8.70
N THR A 115 8.47 -5.16 -8.12
CA THR A 115 8.04 -6.57 -7.98
C THR A 115 6.70 -6.68 -7.24
N ILE A 116 6.57 -6.00 -6.11
CA ILE A 116 5.33 -5.95 -5.32
C ILE A 116 4.17 -5.44 -6.18
N ARG A 117 4.37 -4.38 -6.97
CA ARG A 117 3.33 -3.82 -7.85
C ARG A 117 2.85 -4.81 -8.90
N TYR A 118 3.76 -5.60 -9.50
CA TYR A 118 3.35 -6.66 -10.43
C TYR A 118 2.60 -7.80 -9.74
N GLU A 119 3.04 -8.22 -8.55
CA GLU A 119 2.29 -9.21 -7.75
C GLU A 119 0.87 -8.72 -7.41
N LEU A 120 0.69 -7.41 -7.17
CA LEU A 120 -0.64 -6.82 -6.94
C LEU A 120 -1.55 -6.86 -8.18
N TYR A 121 -1.01 -6.72 -9.39
CA TYR A 121 -1.80 -6.88 -10.62
C TYR A 121 -2.30 -8.32 -10.79
N GLU A 122 -1.47 -9.30 -10.45
CA GLU A 122 -1.87 -10.70 -10.52
C GLU A 122 -2.87 -11.07 -9.41
N ILE A 123 -2.77 -10.44 -8.23
CA ILE A 123 -3.78 -10.59 -7.17
C ILE A 123 -5.12 -9.98 -7.62
N GLU A 124 -5.11 -8.80 -8.25
CA GLU A 124 -6.35 -8.16 -8.74
C GLU A 124 -7.12 -9.06 -9.70
N LYS A 125 -6.44 -9.79 -10.59
CA LYS A 125 -7.07 -10.77 -11.50
C LYS A 125 -7.69 -11.99 -10.80
N GLN A 126 -7.27 -12.27 -9.57
CA GLN A 126 -7.78 -13.38 -8.75
C GLN A 126 -8.88 -12.94 -7.78
N LEU A 127 -9.12 -11.62 -7.66
CA LEU A 127 -10.22 -11.09 -6.87
C LEU A 127 -11.54 -11.18 -7.65
#